data_AF-A0ABD1R7N3-F1
#
_entry.id   AF-A0ABD1R7N3-F1
#
_cell.length_a   1.000
_cell.length_b   1.000
_cell.length_c   1.000
_cell.angle_alpha   90.00
_cell.angle_beta   90.00
_cell.angle_gamma   90.00
#
_symmetry.space_group_name_H-M   'P 1'
#
loop_
_entity.id
_entity.type
_entity.pdbx_description
1 polymer ?
#
loop_
_entity_poly.entity_id
_entity_poly.type
_entity_poly.pdbx_seq_one_letter_code
_entity_poly.pdbx_strand_id
1 'polypeptide(L)'
;MAFFRLISGDVTGFKVLLALAIMYGLISYLVYSTIHMKFITPLGIDAPLDRFSEARAIEHVRVLSEDIGGRQEGSPGLRQAAQYIKAQLDEIKRASWIES
;
A
#
# COMPACT_ATOMS: atom_id res chain seq x y z
N MET A 1 -9.27 -45.30 -37.73
CA MET A 1 -8.61 -44.72 -36.55
C MET A 1 -7.29 -44.12 -37.01
N ALA A 2 -7.26 -42.82 -37.28
CA ALA A 2 -6.07 -42.14 -37.78
C ALA A 2 -5.15 -41.84 -36.59
N PHE A 3 -4.02 -42.54 -36.54
CA PHE A 3 -2.91 -42.25 -35.66
C PHE A 3 -2.46 -40.80 -35.87
N PHE A 4 -2.37 -40.04 -34.79
CA PHE A 4 -1.73 -38.72 -34.74
C PHE A 4 -0.32 -38.83 -35.31
N ARG A 5 -0.14 -38.52 -36.60
CA ARG A 5 1.16 -38.25 -37.18
C ARG A 5 1.60 -36.89 -36.63
N LEU A 6 2.35 -36.90 -35.55
CA LEU A 6 3.05 -35.73 -35.05
C LEU A 6 4.10 -35.34 -36.10
N ILE A 7 3.79 -34.31 -36.89
CA ILE A 7 4.70 -33.75 -37.88
C ILE A 7 5.75 -32.91 -37.12
N SER A 8 6.98 -32.79 -37.62
CA SER A 8 8.05 -31.99 -36.96
C SER A 8 7.60 -30.55 -36.62
N GLY A 9 6.66 -30.00 -37.41
CA GLY A 9 6.01 -28.71 -37.14
C GLY A 9 5.16 -28.68 -35.86
N ASP A 10 4.56 -29.79 -35.43
CA ASP A 10 3.75 -29.87 -34.20
C ASP A 10 4.62 -29.66 -32.95
N VAL A 11 5.86 -30.17 -32.95
CA VAL A 11 6.79 -30.00 -31.82
C VAL A 11 7.18 -28.52 -31.69
N THR A 12 7.39 -27.83 -32.81
CA THR A 12 7.71 -26.40 -32.81
C THR A 12 6.49 -25.56 -32.40
N GLY A 13 5.30 -25.87 -32.92
CA GLY A 13 4.06 -25.20 -32.52
C GLY A 13 3.76 -25.39 -31.03
N PHE A 14 3.92 -26.62 -30.52
CA PHE A 14 3.76 -26.91 -29.09
C PHE A 14 4.74 -26.14 -28.22
N LYS A 15 6.02 -26.04 -28.62
CA LYS A 15 7.02 -25.23 -27.90
C LYS A 15 6.64 -23.75 -27.85
N VAL A 16 6.13 -23.21 -28.95
CA VAL A 16 5.68 -21.81 -29.00
C VAL A 16 4.47 -21.59 -28.09
N LEU A 17 3.47 -22.49 -28.15
CA LEU A 17 2.29 -22.42 -27.28
C LEU A 17 2.67 -22.56 -25.80
N LEU A 18 3.60 -23.45 -25.47
CA LEU A 18 4.10 -23.63 -24.11
C LEU A 18 4.84 -22.37 -23.62
N ALA A 19 5.70 -21.79 -24.46
CA ALA A 19 6.39 -20.54 -24.13
C ALA A 19 5.39 -19.39 -23.92
N LEU A 20 4.36 -19.30 -24.77
CA LEU A 20 3.30 -18.31 -24.63
C LEU A 20 2.53 -18.50 -23.33
N ALA A 21 2.16 -19.74 -22.99
CA ALA A 21 1.44 -20.06 -21.77
C ALA A 21 2.27 -19.72 -20.52
N ILE A 22 3.57 -20.02 -20.52
CA ILE A 22 4.47 -19.66 -19.42
C ILE A 22 4.57 -18.14 -19.29
N MET A 23 4.78 -17.42 -20.40
CA MET A 23 4.88 -15.96 -20.41
C MET A 23 3.59 -15.32 -19.86
N TYR A 24 2.42 -15.71 -20.37
CA TYR A 24 1.15 -15.21 -19.88
C TYR A 24 0.89 -15.61 -18.42
N GLY A 25 1.26 -16.83 -18.02
CA GLY A 25 1.18 -17.28 -16.63
C GLY A 25 2.03 -16.44 -15.68
N LEU A 26 3.27 -16.11 -16.08
CA LEU A 26 4.15 -15.23 -15.31
C LEU A 26 3.59 -13.81 -15.20
N ILE A 27 3.09 -13.25 -16.32
CA ILE A 27 2.47 -11.92 -16.31
C ILE A 27 1.23 -11.92 -15.40
N SER A 28 0.35 -12.91 -15.53
CA SER A 28 -0.83 -13.06 -14.68
C SER A 28 -0.46 -13.24 -13.21
N TYR A 29 0.56 -14.02 -12.90
CA TYR A 29 1.04 -14.20 -11.52
C TYR A 29 1.60 -12.90 -10.95
N LEU A 30 2.40 -12.15 -11.71
CA LEU A 30 2.93 -10.86 -11.28
C LEU A 30 1.81 -9.84 -11.05
N VAL A 31 0.83 -9.77 -11.95
CA VAL A 31 -0.34 -8.88 -11.79
C VAL A 31 -1.17 -9.30 -10.58
N TYR A 32 -1.48 -10.59 -10.44
CA TYR A 32 -2.22 -11.12 -9.30
C TYR A 32 -1.49 -10.82 -7.99
N SER A 33 -0.18 -11.06 -7.95
CA SER A 33 0.67 -10.73 -6.81
C SER A 33 0.71 -9.23 -6.54
N THR A 34 0.76 -8.37 -7.54
CA THR A 34 0.77 -6.90 -7.35
C THR A 34 -0.58 -6.41 -6.80
N ILE A 35 -1.69 -6.99 -7.25
CA ILE A 35 -3.04 -6.64 -6.80
C ILE A 35 -3.31 -7.17 -5.38
N HIS A 36 -2.81 -8.38 -5.05
CA HIS A 36 -3.11 -9.07 -3.78
C HIS A 36 -2.02 -8.90 -2.72
N MET A 37 -0.77 -8.61 -3.10
CA MET A 37 0.16 -7.92 -2.23
C MET A 37 -0.39 -6.50 -2.12
N LYS A 38 -1.31 -6.35 -1.17
CA LYS A 38 -1.68 -5.07 -0.60
C LYS A 38 -0.38 -4.34 -0.31
N PHE A 39 0.04 -3.46 -1.23
CA PHE A 39 1.06 -2.49 -0.95
C PHE A 39 0.56 -1.77 0.28
N ILE A 40 1.29 -1.95 1.38
CA ILE A 40 0.95 -1.49 2.73
C ILE A 40 -0.08 -2.40 3.40
N THR A 41 0.38 -3.50 4.01
CA THR A 41 -0.19 -3.84 5.32
C THR A 41 -0.07 -2.57 6.15
N PRO A 42 -1.17 -1.96 6.63
CA PRO A 42 -1.08 -0.73 7.40
C PRO A 42 -0.15 -1.02 8.56
N LEU A 43 1.01 -0.34 8.55
CA LEU A 43 1.94 -0.40 9.66
C LEU A 43 1.10 -0.09 10.89
N GLY A 44 1.09 -0.99 11.88
CA GLY A 44 0.25 -0.85 13.06
C GLY A 44 0.48 0.51 13.74
N ILE A 45 -0.43 0.92 14.62
CA ILE A 45 -0.33 2.22 15.31
C ILE A 45 1.03 2.39 16.04
N ASP A 46 1.61 1.27 16.46
CA ASP A 46 2.91 1.13 17.15
C ASP A 46 4.12 1.10 16.22
N ALA A 47 3.94 1.32 14.91
CA ALA A 47 5.07 1.40 13.98
C ALA A 47 6.06 2.49 14.39
N PRO A 48 7.36 2.35 14.12
CA PRO A 48 8.31 3.39 14.47
C PRO A 48 7.97 4.73 13.77
N LEU A 49 8.24 5.84 14.48
CA LEU A 49 7.90 7.21 14.03
C LEU A 49 8.66 7.64 12.77
N ASP A 50 9.71 6.91 12.41
CA ASP A 50 10.52 7.09 11.20
C ASP A 50 9.80 6.64 9.91
N ARG A 51 8.75 5.81 10.03
CA ARG A 51 8.03 5.21 8.91
C ARG A 51 6.57 5.64 8.87
N PHE A 52 6.06 5.77 7.64
CA PHE A 52 4.66 6.08 7.42
C PHE A 52 3.79 4.89 7.87
N SER A 53 2.89 5.15 8.82
CA SER A 53 1.84 4.23 9.25
C SER A 53 0.50 4.77 8.78
N GLU A 54 -0.15 4.02 7.89
CA GLU A 54 -1.50 4.34 7.42
C GLU A 54 -2.51 4.36 8.59
N ALA A 55 -2.39 3.43 9.53
CA ALA A 55 -3.24 3.38 10.72
C ALA A 55 -3.11 4.65 11.58
N ARG A 56 -1.89 5.17 11.76
CA ARG A 56 -1.64 6.44 12.45
C ARG A 56 -2.21 7.63 11.68
N ALA A 57 -2.07 7.63 10.35
CA ALA A 57 -2.61 8.69 9.51
C ALA A 57 -4.14 8.75 9.59
N ILE A 58 -4.81 7.59 9.53
CA ILE A 58 -6.27 7.49 9.66
C ILE A 58 -6.72 7.92 11.07
N GLU A 59 -6.00 7.54 12.13
CA GLU A 59 -6.34 7.96 13.49
C GLU A 59 -6.23 9.49 13.65
N HIS A 60 -5.19 10.12 13.10
CA HIS A 60 -5.10 11.57 13.08
C HIS A 60 -6.27 12.21 12.33
N VAL A 61 -6.68 11.66 11.19
CA VAL A 61 -7.87 12.14 10.46
C VAL A 61 -9.13 11.99 11.29
N ARG A 62 -9.30 10.87 12.00
CA ARG A 62 -10.44 10.62 12.90
C ARG A 62 -10.48 11.64 14.03
N VAL A 63 -9.40 11.82 14.78
CA VAL A 63 -9.31 12.81 15.87
C VAL A 63 -9.59 14.22 15.34
N LEU A 64 -9.03 14.55 14.18
CA LEU A 64 -9.22 15.85 13.54
C LEU A 64 -10.69 16.08 13.10
N SER A 65 -11.39 15.04 12.65
CA SER A 65 -12.73 15.16 12.06
C SER A 65 -13.86 14.95 13.08
N GLU A 66 -13.73 13.96 13.95
CA GLU A 66 -14.75 13.55 14.91
C GLU A 66 -14.56 14.23 16.27
N ASP A 67 -13.34 14.24 16.81
CA ASP A 67 -13.11 14.69 18.19
C ASP A 67 -13.01 16.24 18.28
N ILE A 68 -12.44 16.89 17.26
CA ILE A 68 -12.28 18.36 17.22
C ILE A 68 -13.45 19.05 16.52
N GLY A 69 -14.10 18.38 15.57
CA GLY A 69 -15.23 18.91 14.81
C GLY A 69 -14.87 20.09 13.90
N GLY A 70 -15.79 21.05 13.76
CA GLY A 70 -15.70 22.16 12.80
C GLY A 70 -14.53 23.11 13.04
N ARG A 71 -13.79 23.43 11.97
CA ARG A 71 -12.57 24.27 11.99
C ARG A 71 -12.76 25.61 11.27
N GLN A 72 -13.99 26.11 11.27
CA GLN A 72 -14.29 27.41 10.69
C GLN A 72 -13.48 28.50 11.41
N GLU A 73 -13.09 29.55 10.69
CA GLU A 73 -12.32 30.65 11.30
C GLU A 73 -13.09 31.27 12.48
N GLY A 74 -12.40 31.44 13.61
CA GLY A 74 -13.00 31.90 14.87
C GLY A 74 -13.64 30.79 15.73
N SER A 75 -13.72 29.55 15.24
CA SER A 75 -14.21 28.42 16.06
C SER A 75 -13.16 27.95 17.08
N PRO A 76 -13.59 27.44 18.25
CA PRO A 76 -12.70 26.77 19.19
C PRO A 76 -11.95 25.58 18.56
N GLY A 77 -12.59 24.87 17.63
CA GLY A 77 -12.03 23.72 16.91
C GLY A 77 -10.80 24.05 16.07
N LEU A 78 -10.70 25.27 15.51
CA LEU A 78 -9.50 25.72 14.80
C LEU A 78 -8.27 25.79 15.73
N ARG A 79 -8.44 26.35 16.94
CA ARG A 79 -7.36 26.48 17.93
C ARG A 79 -6.93 25.10 18.45
N GLN A 80 -7.90 24.22 18.69
CA GLN A 80 -7.67 22.85 19.16
C GLN A 80 -6.93 22.02 18.09
N ALA A 81 -7.33 22.12 16.82
CA ALA A 81 -6.63 21.44 15.72
C ALA A 81 -5.18 21.92 15.59
N ALA A 82 -4.95 23.24 15.68
CA ALA A 82 -3.60 23.81 15.61
C ALA A 82 -2.70 23.34 16.78
N GLN A 83 -3.25 23.28 17.99
CA GLN A 83 -2.54 22.77 19.17
C GLN A 83 -2.20 21.28 19.01
N TYR A 84 -3.15 20.48 18.54
CA TYR A 84 -2.96 19.05 18.29
C TYR A 84 -1.86 18.80 17.25
N ILE A 85 -1.94 19.46 16.09
CA ILE A 85 -0.93 19.30 15.02
C ILE A 85 0.46 19.71 15.51
N LYS A 86 0.55 20.82 16.26
CA LYS A 86 1.83 21.26 16.85
C LYS A 86 2.41 20.21 17.80
N ALA A 87 1.58 19.61 18.67
CA ALA A 87 2.04 18.58 19.59
C ALA A 87 2.58 17.34 18.86
N GLN A 88 1.88 16.87 17.80
CA GLN A 88 2.34 15.75 16.98
C GLN A 88 3.64 16.06 16.25
N LEU A 89 3.80 17.27 15.72
CA LEU A 89 5.05 17.72 15.08
C LEU A 89 6.22 17.77 16.06
N ASP A 90 5.99 18.25 17.28
CA ASP A 90 7.03 18.30 18.32
C ASP A 90 7.46 16.90 18.76
N GLU A 91 6.56 15.92 18.76
CA GLU A 91 6.87 14.51 19.07
C GLU A 91 7.71 13.86 17.97
N ILE A 92 7.33 14.03 16.69
CA ILE A 92 8.12 13.56 15.55
C ILE A 92 9.50 14.21 15.54
N LYS A 93 9.56 15.53 15.80
CA LYS A 93 10.82 16.25 15.92
C LYS A 93 11.68 15.59 17.00
N ARG A 94 11.19 15.45 18.24
CA ARG A 94 11.95 14.81 19.34
C ARG A 94 12.44 13.41 18.99
N ALA A 95 11.62 12.57 18.38
CA ALA A 95 12.03 11.23 17.94
C ALA A 95 13.17 11.29 16.90
N SER A 96 13.10 12.22 15.94
CA SER A 96 14.15 12.40 14.93
C SER A 96 15.50 12.88 15.51
N TRP A 97 15.50 13.63 16.62
CA TRP A 97 16.73 14.08 17.28
C TRP A 97 17.37 13.00 18.17
N ILE A 98 16.64 11.95 18.54
CA ILE A 98 17.16 10.84 19.36
C ILE A 98 17.90 9.82 18.49
N GLU A 99 17.59 9.75 17.20
CA GLU A 99 18.18 8.82 16.22
C GLU A 99 19.44 9.39 15.50
N SER A 100 19.81 10.65 15.77
CA SER A 100 20.94 11.38 15.14
C SER A 100 22.11 11.60 16.09
#